data_AF-A0A353C3J2-F1
#
_entry.id   AF-A0A353C3J2-F1
#
_cell.length_a   1.000
_cell.length_b   1.000
_cell.length_c   1.000
_cell.angle_alpha   90.00
_cell.angle_beta   90.00
_cell.angle_gamma   90.00
#
_symmetry.space_group_name_H-M   'P 1'
#
loop_
_entity.id
_entity.type
_entity.pdbx_description
1 polymer ?
#
loop_
_entity_poly.entity_id
_entity_poly.type
_entity_poly.pdbx_seq_one_letter_code
_entity_poly.pdbx_strand_id
1 'polypeptide(L)'
;LSMPKGYAMLGRGILTIEGVLTFCSPQLNFVQMLEDHAFGAMIKDFDALKEFRQIGNRLLGALSKSMDIPSEIADVLKMTVRGQTKINLGITEAAEPLNAVNKMVDKLVIGIIDAALLISSSLICTTDMSPKIFEIPVLGMMGYFAALVVGIWLLNGIIRKK
;
A
#
# COMPACT_ATOMS: atom_id res chain seq x y z
N LEU A 1 13.90 -27.99 6.82
CA LEU A 1 14.52 -26.94 5.98
C LEU A 1 14.08 -27.15 4.53
N SER A 2 13.19 -26.32 3.98
CA SER A 2 12.84 -26.37 2.56
C SER A 2 13.88 -25.59 1.77
N MET A 3 14.81 -26.29 1.11
CA MET A 3 15.70 -25.67 0.13
C MET A 3 14.93 -25.42 -1.18
N PRO A 4 15.07 -24.24 -1.82
CA PRO A 4 14.41 -23.97 -3.11
C PRO A 4 14.82 -25.01 -4.16
N LYS A 5 13.88 -25.42 -5.02
CA LYS A 5 13.99 -26.59 -5.92
C LYS A 5 15.27 -26.63 -6.77
N GLY A 6 15.77 -25.47 -7.22
CA GLY A 6 16.99 -25.38 -8.03
C GLY A 6 18.26 -25.82 -7.28
N TYR A 7 18.41 -25.40 -6.02
CA TYR A 7 19.56 -25.77 -5.19
C TYR A 7 19.55 -27.25 -4.81
N ALA A 8 18.36 -27.84 -4.61
CA ALA A 8 18.22 -29.26 -4.33
C ALA A 8 18.62 -30.15 -5.52
N MET A 9 18.30 -29.75 -6.76
CA MET A 9 18.75 -30.46 -7.96
C MET A 9 20.27 -30.35 -8.15
N LEU A 10 20.83 -29.16 -7.94
CA LEU A 10 22.27 -28.95 -8.01
C LEU A 10 23.01 -29.85 -6.99
N GLY A 11 22.53 -29.88 -5.74
CA GLY A 11 23.09 -30.74 -4.70
C GLY A 11 23.04 -32.23 -5.05
N ARG A 12 21.94 -32.70 -5.63
CA ARG A 12 21.86 -34.09 -6.14
C ARG A 12 22.85 -34.38 -7.25
N GLY A 13 23.08 -33.43 -8.16
CA GLY A 13 24.06 -33.57 -9.23
C GLY A 13 25.49 -33.70 -8.69
N ILE A 14 25.86 -32.84 -7.73
CA ILE A 14 27.16 -32.87 -7.06
C ILE A 14 27.37 -34.21 -6.33
N LEU A 15 26.38 -34.65 -5.54
CA LEU A 15 26.45 -35.93 -4.82
C LEU A 15 26.57 -37.13 -5.77
N THR A 16 25.93 -37.07 -6.93
CA THR A 16 26.04 -38.14 -7.94
C THR A 16 27.45 -38.20 -8.53
N ILE A 17 28.06 -37.05 -8.81
CA ILE A 17 29.44 -36.98 -9.32
C ILE A 17 30.42 -37.50 -8.27
N GLU A 18 30.29 -37.06 -7.02
CA GLU A 18 31.12 -37.55 -5.91
C GLU A 18 31.00 -39.07 -5.76
N GLY A 19 29.78 -39.61 -5.77
CA GLY A 19 29.53 -41.05 -5.65
C GLY A 19 30.19 -41.88 -6.76
N VAL A 20 30.22 -41.38 -8.01
CA VAL A 20 30.94 -42.04 -9.11
C VAL A 20 32.46 -41.88 -8.96
N LEU A 21 32.93 -40.71 -8.51
CA LEU A 21 34.36 -40.45 -8.32
C LEU A 21 34.98 -41.36 -7.24
N THR A 22 34.27 -41.54 -6.12
CA THR A 22 34.70 -42.40 -5.02
C THR A 22 34.81 -43.87 -5.45
N PHE A 23 33.98 -44.32 -6.41
CA PHE A 23 34.04 -45.67 -6.94
C PHE A 23 35.25 -45.91 -7.83
N CYS A 24 35.63 -44.93 -8.66
CA CYS A 24 36.76 -45.05 -9.59
C CYS A 24 38.13 -44.72 -8.98
N SER A 25 38.19 -43.74 -8.06
CA SER A 25 39.43 -43.25 -7.44
C SER A 25 39.20 -42.88 -5.96
N PRO A 26 39.28 -43.84 -5.02
CA PRO A 26 38.91 -43.63 -3.61
C PRO A 26 39.82 -42.69 -2.82
N GLN A 27 40.93 -42.23 -3.41
CA GLN A 27 41.90 -41.33 -2.76
C GLN A 27 41.61 -39.84 -3.03
N LEU A 28 40.63 -39.52 -3.89
CA LEU A 28 40.33 -38.15 -4.30
C LEU A 28 39.00 -37.70 -3.70
N ASN A 29 39.02 -36.59 -2.96
CA ASN A 29 37.82 -35.94 -2.45
C ASN A 29 37.40 -34.80 -3.41
N PHE A 30 36.25 -34.96 -4.07
CA PHE A 30 35.76 -34.04 -5.10
C PHE A 30 35.59 -32.61 -4.59
N VAL A 31 35.14 -32.46 -3.34
CA VAL A 31 34.91 -31.16 -2.70
C VAL A 31 36.23 -30.41 -2.51
N GLN A 32 37.28 -31.11 -2.09
CA GLN A 32 38.61 -30.54 -1.88
C GLN A 32 39.28 -30.12 -3.21
N MET A 33 39.12 -30.92 -4.26
CA MET A 33 39.61 -30.55 -5.60
C MET A 33 38.91 -29.32 -6.16
N LEU A 34 37.59 -29.23 -5.93
CA LEU A 34 36.80 -28.06 -6.30
C LEU A 34 37.22 -26.81 -5.52
N GLU A 35 37.53 -26.94 -4.24
CA GLU A 35 38.01 -25.81 -3.43
C GLU A 35 39.31 -25.25 -4.00
N ASP A 36 40.34 -26.09 -4.20
CA ASP A 36 41.63 -25.65 -4.73
C ASP A 36 41.52 -25.06 -6.15
N HIS A 37 40.70 -25.66 -7.01
CA HIS A 37 40.55 -25.19 -8.39
C HIS A 37 39.64 -23.96 -8.53
N ALA A 38 38.51 -23.93 -7.82
CA ALA A 38 37.55 -22.83 -7.88
C ALA A 38 38.10 -21.58 -7.16
N PHE A 39 38.73 -21.73 -5.99
CA PHE A 39 39.40 -20.59 -5.34
C PHE A 39 40.59 -20.11 -6.17
N GLY A 40 41.37 -21.03 -6.75
CA GLY A 40 42.49 -20.68 -7.64
C GLY A 40 42.06 -19.92 -8.90
N ALA A 41 40.94 -20.29 -9.51
CA ALA A 41 40.40 -19.62 -10.70
C ALA A 41 39.70 -18.30 -10.35
N MET A 42 38.93 -18.26 -9.26
CA MET A 42 38.22 -17.05 -8.83
C MET A 42 39.21 -15.95 -8.43
N ILE A 43 40.25 -16.26 -7.65
CA ILE A 43 41.27 -15.29 -7.24
C ILE A 43 42.09 -14.79 -8.45
N LYS A 44 42.29 -15.63 -9.47
CA LYS A 44 43.07 -15.28 -10.66
C LYS A 44 42.31 -14.41 -11.68
N ASP A 45 40.97 -14.52 -11.73
CA ASP A 45 40.11 -13.73 -12.62
C ASP A 45 39.37 -12.57 -11.93
N PHE A 46 39.60 -12.35 -10.63
CA PHE A 46 39.16 -11.16 -9.88
C PHE A 46 39.98 -9.92 -10.29
N ASP A 47 39.86 -9.55 -11.56
CA ASP A 47 40.46 -8.35 -12.13
C ASP A 47 39.54 -7.16 -11.83
N ALA A 48 39.68 -6.58 -10.63
CA ALA A 48 38.90 -5.45 -10.15
C ALA A 48 38.83 -4.29 -11.18
N LEU A 49 39.85 -4.19 -12.05
CA LEU A 49 39.93 -3.22 -13.13
C LEU A 49 38.90 -3.50 -14.25
N LYS A 50 38.62 -4.77 -14.57
CA LYS A 50 37.60 -5.16 -15.56
C LYS A 50 36.19 -4.91 -15.03
N GLU A 51 35.92 -5.26 -13.78
CA GLU A 51 34.61 -5.00 -13.16
C GLU A 51 34.31 -3.50 -13.12
N PHE A 52 35.28 -2.67 -12.72
CA PHE A 52 35.11 -1.22 -12.67
C PHE A 52 34.85 -0.62 -14.06
N ARG A 53 35.54 -1.10 -15.09
CA ARG A 53 35.33 -0.65 -16.48
C ARG A 53 33.97 -1.08 -17.02
N GLN A 54 33.49 -2.26 -16.63
CA GLN A 54 32.18 -2.76 -17.02
C GLN A 54 31.05 -1.99 -16.32
N ILE A 55 31.23 -1.64 -15.05
CA ILE A 55 30.31 -0.77 -14.29
C ILE A 55 30.30 0.65 -14.89
N GLY A 56 31.46 1.22 -15.21
CA GLY A 56 31.57 2.53 -15.84
C GLY A 56 30.85 2.62 -17.19
N ASN A 57 31.02 1.61 -18.06
CA ASN A 57 30.32 1.56 -19.34
C ASN A 57 28.80 1.37 -19.19
N ARG A 58 28.34 0.63 -18.17
CA ARG A 58 26.90 0.51 -17.87
C ARG A 58 26.30 1.82 -17.36
N LEU A 59 27.04 2.59 -16.57
CA LEU A 59 26.63 3.92 -16.11
C LEU A 59 26.56 4.93 -17.26
N LEU A 60 27.56 4.97 -18.14
CA LEU A 60 27.53 5.82 -19.34
C LEU A 60 26.42 5.41 -20.32
N GLY A 61 26.16 4.10 -20.46
CA GLY A 61 25.03 3.57 -21.22
C GLY A 61 23.66 3.93 -20.61
N ALA A 62 23.56 4.00 -19.29
CA ALA A 62 22.35 4.44 -18.59
C ALA A 62 22.13 5.95 -18.73
N LEU A 63 23.20 6.75 -18.68
CA LEU A 63 23.12 8.20 -18.89
C LEU A 63 22.74 8.57 -20.33
N SER A 64 23.25 7.82 -21.32
CA SER A 64 22.83 8.00 -22.71
C SER A 64 21.39 7.53 -22.96
N LYS A 65 20.93 6.46 -22.29
CA LYS A 65 19.51 6.06 -22.31
C LYS A 65 18.56 7.05 -21.62
N SER A 66 19.05 7.90 -20.72
CA SER A 66 18.26 9.03 -20.19
C SER A 66 17.90 10.06 -21.27
N MET A 67 18.53 10.02 -22.44
CA MET A 67 18.20 10.90 -23.57
C MET A 67 16.98 10.41 -24.37
N ASP A 68 16.60 9.13 -24.25
CA ASP A 68 15.38 8.53 -24.84
C ASP A 68 14.19 8.50 -23.87
N ILE A 69 14.42 8.67 -22.56
CA ILE A 69 13.34 8.86 -21.56
C ILE A 69 12.48 10.11 -21.85
N PRO A 70 13.03 11.27 -22.25
CA PRO A 70 12.19 12.44 -22.53
C PRO A 70 11.29 12.27 -23.75
N SER A 71 11.62 11.42 -24.74
CA SER A 71 10.72 11.22 -25.89
C SER A 71 9.47 10.44 -25.49
N GLU A 72 9.61 9.39 -24.69
CA GLU A 72 8.46 8.62 -24.17
C GLU A 72 7.56 9.48 -23.27
N ILE A 73 8.16 10.30 -22.39
CA ILE A 73 7.41 11.24 -21.54
C ILE A 73 6.73 12.32 -22.38
N ALA A 74 7.41 12.84 -23.41
CA ALA A 74 6.85 13.84 -24.32
C ALA A 74 5.67 13.28 -25.13
N ASP A 75 5.70 12.00 -25.51
CA ASP A 75 4.61 11.36 -26.23
C ASP A 75 3.40 11.10 -25.32
N VAL A 76 3.62 10.68 -24.07
CA VAL A 76 2.55 10.60 -23.05
C VAL A 76 1.94 11.97 -22.78
N LEU A 77 2.75 13.02 -22.69
CA LEU A 77 2.29 14.38 -22.46
C LEU A 77 1.52 14.92 -23.67
N LYS A 78 1.98 14.63 -24.91
CA LYS A 78 1.27 14.98 -26.14
C LYS A 78 -0.07 14.24 -26.27
N MET A 79 -0.14 12.97 -25.91
CA MET A 79 -1.41 12.22 -25.87
C MET A 79 -2.39 12.85 -24.87
N THR A 80 -1.87 13.30 -23.71
CA THR A 80 -2.64 14.00 -22.66
C THR A 80 -3.17 15.35 -23.14
N VAL A 81 -2.31 16.16 -23.76
CA VAL A 81 -2.69 17.47 -24.30
C VAL A 81 -3.69 17.35 -25.46
N ARG A 82 -3.60 16.27 -26.27
CA ARG A 82 -4.53 16.01 -27.37
C ARG A 82 -5.89 15.46 -26.92
N GLY A 83 -6.11 15.29 -25.61
CA GLY A 83 -7.38 14.81 -25.05
C GLY A 83 -7.74 13.37 -25.43
N GLN A 84 -6.81 12.63 -26.07
CA GLN A 84 -6.99 11.23 -26.46
C GLN A 84 -6.61 10.26 -25.35
N THR A 85 -6.07 10.76 -24.23
CA THR A 85 -5.87 9.94 -23.04
C THR A 85 -7.22 9.63 -22.42
N LYS A 86 -7.88 8.57 -22.91
CA LYS A 86 -8.74 7.74 -22.06
C LYS A 86 -7.82 7.13 -21.01
N ILE A 87 -7.54 7.89 -19.97
CA ILE A 87 -6.94 7.30 -18.78
C ILE A 87 -8.05 6.37 -18.27
N ASN A 88 -7.87 5.06 -18.43
CA ASN A 88 -8.50 4.08 -17.55
C ASN A 88 -7.85 4.21 -16.15
N LEU A 89 -7.77 5.43 -15.60
CA LEU A 89 -8.00 5.60 -14.17
C LEU A 89 -9.38 4.99 -14.01
N GLY A 90 -9.58 4.06 -13.10
CA GLY A 90 -10.91 3.55 -12.82
C GLY A 90 -11.83 4.74 -12.54
N ILE A 91 -12.53 5.26 -13.54
CA ILE A 91 -13.57 6.28 -13.35
C ILE A 91 -14.80 5.60 -12.70
N THR A 92 -14.79 4.27 -12.61
CA THR A 92 -15.59 3.49 -11.66
C THR A 92 -15.09 3.61 -10.21
N GLU A 93 -13.80 3.88 -9.96
CA GLU A 93 -13.19 4.01 -8.63
C GLU A 93 -13.07 5.46 -8.14
N ALA A 94 -13.02 6.47 -9.01
CA ALA A 94 -13.07 7.89 -8.60
C ALA A 94 -14.42 8.29 -7.98
N ALA A 95 -15.48 7.51 -8.22
CA ALA A 95 -16.74 7.64 -7.52
C ALA A 95 -16.66 7.21 -6.06
N GLU A 96 -15.72 6.32 -5.67
CA GLU A 96 -15.57 5.89 -4.28
C GLU A 96 -15.12 6.99 -3.33
N PRO A 97 -14.05 7.78 -3.59
CA PRO A 97 -13.64 8.86 -2.71
C PRO A 97 -14.71 9.97 -2.65
N LEU A 98 -15.34 10.30 -3.78
CA LEU A 98 -16.46 11.26 -3.82
C LEU A 98 -17.66 10.77 -2.99
N ASN A 99 -17.99 9.49 -3.06
CA ASN A 99 -19.05 8.89 -2.23
C ASN A 99 -18.68 8.83 -0.75
N ALA A 100 -17.39 8.65 -0.40
CA ALA A 100 -16.93 8.73 0.97
C ALA A 100 -17.06 10.15 1.53
N VAL A 101 -16.71 11.16 0.73
CA VAL A 101 -16.88 12.58 1.08
C VAL A 101 -18.36 12.90 1.26
N ASN A 102 -19.25 12.52 0.34
CA ASN A 102 -20.68 12.74 0.49
C ASN A 102 -21.23 12.10 1.78
N LYS A 103 -20.83 10.88 2.10
CA LYS A 103 -21.20 10.21 3.37
C LYS A 103 -20.68 10.94 4.61
N MET A 104 -19.53 11.62 4.53
CA MET A 104 -19.01 12.45 5.63
C MET A 104 -19.82 13.74 5.76
N VAL A 105 -20.17 14.38 4.65
CA VAL A 105 -21.01 15.59 4.63
C VAL A 105 -22.38 15.30 5.22
N ASP A 106 -23.03 14.18 4.85
CA ASP A 106 -24.32 13.78 5.42
C ASP A 106 -24.25 13.66 6.95
N LYS A 107 -23.19 13.03 7.48
CA LYS A 107 -22.96 12.91 8.92
C LYS A 107 -22.76 14.27 9.59
N LEU A 108 -22.03 15.18 8.94
CA LEU A 108 -21.86 16.54 9.45
C LEU A 108 -23.17 17.30 9.51
N VAL A 109 -23.99 17.23 8.46
CA VAL A 109 -25.30 17.91 8.41
C VAL A 109 -26.21 17.41 9.53
N ILE A 110 -26.31 16.09 9.74
CA ILE A 110 -27.12 15.52 10.82
C ILE A 110 -26.58 15.95 12.20
N GLY A 111 -25.27 15.97 12.39
CA GLY A 111 -24.67 16.43 13.65
C GLY A 111 -24.93 17.91 13.94
N ILE A 112 -24.93 18.76 12.91
CA ILE A 112 -25.28 20.19 13.06
C ILE A 112 -26.76 20.36 13.44
N ILE A 113 -27.66 19.59 12.81
CA ILE A 113 -29.08 19.61 13.14
C ILE A 113 -29.30 19.17 14.59
N ASP A 114 -28.60 18.13 15.04
CA ASP A 114 -28.67 17.63 16.42
C ASP A 114 -28.17 18.67 17.44
N ALA A 115 -27.03 19.32 17.14
CA ALA A 115 -26.51 20.41 17.97
C ALA A 115 -27.49 21.60 18.04
N ALA A 116 -28.10 21.98 16.92
CA ALA A 116 -29.11 23.03 16.88
C ALA A 116 -30.34 22.63 17.71
N LEU A 117 -30.79 21.38 17.62
CA LEU A 117 -31.92 20.85 18.40
C LEU A 117 -31.63 20.91 19.91
N LEU A 118 -30.41 20.55 20.34
CA LEU A 118 -29.98 20.65 21.73
C LEU A 118 -29.97 22.11 22.23
N ILE A 119 -29.44 23.03 21.43
CA ILE A 119 -29.38 24.46 21.76
C ILE A 119 -30.80 25.05 21.84
N SER A 120 -31.67 24.76 20.86
CA SER A 120 -33.06 25.22 20.85
C SER A 120 -33.85 24.66 22.03
N SER A 121 -33.66 23.37 22.35
CA SER A 121 -34.26 22.73 23.51
C SER A 121 -33.82 23.40 24.82
N SER A 122 -32.52 23.69 24.96
CA SER A 122 -31.96 24.40 26.12
C SER A 122 -32.50 25.83 26.24
N LEU A 123 -32.71 26.53 25.13
CA LEU A 123 -33.30 27.88 25.13
C LEU A 123 -34.76 27.88 25.58
N ILE A 124 -35.53 26.88 25.13
CA ILE A 124 -36.93 26.71 25.54
C ILE A 124 -37.01 26.36 27.03
N CYS A 125 -36.08 25.55 27.55
CA CYS A 125 -35.99 25.26 28.99
C CYS A 125 -35.75 26.50 29.86
N THR A 126 -35.01 27.48 29.35
CA THR A 126 -34.72 28.76 30.06
C THR A 126 -35.87 29.76 29.95
N THR A 127 -36.81 29.55 29.03
CA THR A 127 -37.97 30.42 28.86
C THR A 127 -39.10 29.94 29.77
N ASP A 128 -39.71 30.84 30.54
CA ASP A 128 -40.86 30.56 31.40
C ASP A 128 -42.13 30.25 30.58
N MET A 129 -42.15 29.06 29.96
CA MET A 129 -43.25 28.57 29.15
C MET A 129 -44.03 27.50 29.92
N SER A 130 -45.34 27.67 30.05
CA SER A 130 -46.29 26.67 30.53
C SER A 130 -46.77 25.82 29.35
N PRO A 131 -46.78 24.47 29.40
CA PRO A 131 -46.85 23.57 30.56
C PRO A 131 -45.48 23.04 31.03
N LYS A 132 -45.28 23.03 32.35
CA LYS A 132 -44.07 22.51 33.01
C LYS A 132 -44.40 21.22 33.74
N ILE A 133 -43.51 20.24 33.66
CA ILE A 133 -43.51 19.04 34.50
C ILE A 133 -42.21 19.10 35.29
N PHE A 134 -42.28 19.10 36.62
CA PHE A 134 -41.09 19.22 37.50
C PHE A 134 -40.23 20.47 37.21
N GLU A 135 -40.84 21.65 37.04
CA GLU A 135 -40.18 22.93 36.71
C GLU A 135 -39.50 23.02 35.34
N ILE A 136 -39.39 21.92 34.60
CA ILE A 136 -38.82 21.87 33.24
C ILE A 136 -39.97 21.93 32.21
N PRO A 137 -39.89 22.82 31.19
CA PRO A 137 -40.84 22.84 30.08
C PRO A 137 -40.89 21.50 29.35
N VAL A 138 -42.10 20.93 29.19
CA VAL A 138 -42.31 19.62 28.54
C VAL A 138 -41.76 19.59 27.11
N LEU A 139 -41.86 20.74 26.42
CA LEU A 139 -41.38 20.91 25.05
C LEU A 139 -39.86 20.73 24.95
N GLY A 140 -39.10 21.23 25.94
CA GLY A 140 -37.65 21.05 26.00
C GLY A 140 -37.26 19.61 26.36
N MET A 141 -38.00 18.96 27.24
CA MET A 141 -37.76 17.53 27.54
C MET A 141 -37.92 16.66 26.28
N MET A 142 -38.96 16.91 25.48
CA MET A 142 -39.16 16.25 24.19
C MET A 142 -38.03 16.54 23.20
N GLY A 143 -37.54 17.77 23.15
CA GLY A 143 -36.41 18.18 22.30
C GLY A 143 -35.11 17.45 22.67
N TYR A 144 -34.80 17.35 23.96
CA TYR A 144 -33.64 16.59 24.45
C TYR A 144 -33.76 15.09 24.16
N PHE A 145 -34.96 14.52 24.33
CA PHE A 145 -35.18 13.11 24.01
C PHE A 145 -34.99 12.82 22.53
N ALA A 146 -35.53 13.68 21.66
CA ALA A 146 -35.33 13.59 20.21
C ALA A 146 -33.85 13.71 19.83
N ALA A 147 -33.13 14.67 20.42
CA ALA A 147 -31.69 14.83 20.19
C ALA A 147 -30.89 13.59 20.64
N LEU A 148 -31.24 13.00 21.79
CA LEU A 148 -30.61 11.77 22.25
C LEU A 148 -30.77 10.61 21.25
N VAL A 149 -31.97 10.43 20.69
CA VAL A 149 -32.24 9.39 19.69
C VAL A 149 -31.43 9.63 18.41
N VAL A 150 -31.41 10.87 17.91
CA VAL A 150 -30.67 11.25 16.70
C VAL A 150 -29.17 11.08 16.89
N GLY A 151 -28.63 11.55 18.01
CA GLY A 151 -27.22 11.40 18.37
C GLY A 151 -26.78 9.93 18.48
N ILE A 152 -27.58 9.08 19.14
CA ILE A 152 -27.31 7.63 19.23
C ILE A 152 -27.32 6.99 17.83
N TRP A 153 -28.29 7.35 16.98
CA TRP A 153 -28.36 6.84 15.62
C TRP A 153 -27.14 7.24 14.77
N LEU A 154 -26.70 8.49 14.88
CA LEU A 154 -25.51 9.01 14.20
C LEU A 154 -24.22 8.30 14.68
N LEU A 155 -24.05 8.13 15.99
CA LEU A 155 -22.92 7.42 16.58
C LEU A 155 -22.85 5.96 16.09
N ASN A 156 -23.99 5.27 16.07
CA ASN A 156 -24.07 3.91 15.51
C ASN A 156 -23.70 3.88 14.02
N GLY A 157 -24.10 4.89 13.23
CA GLY A 157 -23.73 5.01 11.82
C GLY A 157 -22.24 5.34 11.58
N ILE A 158 -21.54 5.90 12.56
CA ILE A 158 -20.09 6.12 12.52
C ILE A 158 -19.34 4.85 12.91
N ILE A 159 -19.71 4.22 14.03
CA ILE A 159 -19.02 3.05 14.58
C ILE A 159 -19.19 1.82 13.67
N ARG A 160 -20.37 1.63 13.06
CA ARG A 160 -20.69 0.45 12.25
C ARG A 160 -20.11 0.47 10.83
N LYS A 161 -19.51 1.59 10.41
CA LYS A 161 -18.87 1.76 9.08
C LYS A 161 -17.34 1.77 9.13
N LYS A 162 -16.77 1.46 10.29
CA LYS A 162 -15.34 1.21 10.48
C LYS A 162 -15.12 -0.30 10.54
#